data_AF-A0A955LUH1-F1
#
_entry.id   AF-A0A955LUH1-F1
#
_cell.length_a   1.000
_cell.length_b   1.000
_cell.length_c   1.000
_cell.angle_alpha   90.00
_cell.angle_beta   90.00
_cell.angle_gamma   90.00
#
_symmetry.space_group_name_H-M   'P 1'
#
loop_
_entity.id
_entity.type
_entity.pdbx_description
1 polymer ?
#
loop_
_entity_poly.entity_id
_entity_poly.type
_entity_poly.pdbx_seq_one_letter_code
_entity_poly.pdbx_strand_id
1 'polypeptide(L)'
;MTKSNSKIQDLIVQFDSSTALMKSLSLCLMRKEFKGVGVFKHENRVIAHLINSVPKTLRKGLYSWSGWLDAAAPDDARKISSAELSEWSLNYFKESSYPGVMYGSSNGAAVHLAAALGVPWIPQTYLFAVQRMMRPDAVNEDIEWGKKV
;
A
#
# COMPACT_ATOMS: atom_id res chain seq x y z
N MET A 1 -13.84 6.20 11.01
CA MET A 1 -13.43 5.55 9.75
C MET A 1 -14.44 4.47 9.49
N THR A 2 -15.39 4.74 8.61
CA THR A 2 -16.32 3.72 8.09
C THR A 2 -15.46 2.74 7.30
N LYS A 3 -15.36 1.50 7.77
CA LYS A 3 -14.73 0.42 7.01
C LYS A 3 -15.60 0.23 5.77
N SER A 4 -15.15 0.73 4.62
CA SER A 4 -15.68 0.27 3.34
C SER A 4 -15.45 -1.24 3.32
N ASN A 5 -16.54 -2.01 3.20
CA ASN A 5 -16.54 -3.48 3.24
C ASN A 5 -16.05 -4.03 1.89
N SER A 6 -15.07 -3.36 1.28
CA SER A 6 -14.57 -3.67 -0.04
C SER A 6 -13.50 -4.75 0.08
N LYS A 7 -13.79 -5.91 -0.52
CA LYS A 7 -12.85 -7.03 -0.65
C LYS A 7 -11.52 -6.60 -1.29
N ILE A 8 -11.49 -5.47 -2.00
CA ILE A 8 -10.28 -4.92 -2.62
C ILE A 8 -9.18 -4.58 -1.60
N GLN A 9 -9.54 -4.26 -0.36
CA GLN A 9 -8.55 -3.96 0.68
C GLN A 9 -7.66 -5.17 0.98
N ASP A 10 -8.21 -6.38 0.89
CA ASP A 10 -7.47 -7.62 1.13
C ASP A 10 -6.67 -8.08 -0.10
N LEU A 11 -6.92 -7.46 -1.27
CA LEU A 11 -6.25 -7.78 -2.52
C LEU A 11 -5.07 -6.84 -2.81
N ILE A 12 -5.18 -5.56 -2.45
CA ILE A 12 -4.12 -4.57 -2.70
C ILE A 12 -3.11 -4.60 -1.55
N VAL A 13 -1.82 -4.52 -1.89
CA VAL A 13 -0.76 -4.37 -0.90
C VAL A 13 -0.93 -3.07 -0.15
N GLN A 14 -1.17 -3.16 1.16
CA GLN A 14 -1.46 -1.99 1.99
C GLN A 14 -0.18 -1.20 2.34
N PHE A 15 0.98 -1.83 2.18
CA PHE A 15 2.31 -1.28 2.43
C PHE A 15 3.03 -0.81 1.14
N ASP A 16 2.31 -0.40 0.11
CA ASP A 16 2.91 0.21 -1.08
C ASP A 16 2.97 1.75 -0.97
N SER A 17 3.86 2.37 -1.75
CA SER A 17 4.06 3.82 -1.74
C SER A 17 2.82 4.61 -2.14
N SER A 18 2.04 4.15 -3.13
CA SER A 18 0.83 4.85 -3.57
C SER A 18 -0.24 4.87 -2.47
N THR A 19 -0.52 3.71 -1.87
CA THR A 19 -1.50 3.60 -0.78
C THR A 19 -1.06 4.40 0.44
N ALA A 20 0.23 4.34 0.81
CA ALA A 20 0.78 5.12 1.92
C ALA A 20 0.61 6.63 1.70
N LEU A 21 0.98 7.12 0.52
CA LEU A 21 0.86 8.53 0.16
C LEU A 21 -0.60 9.00 0.16
N MET A 22 -1.50 8.25 -0.47
CA MET A 22 -2.94 8.56 -0.48
C MET A 22 -3.52 8.65 0.93
N LYS A 23 -3.24 7.66 1.79
CA LYS A 23 -3.69 7.64 3.19
C LYS A 23 -3.12 8.80 4.00
N SER A 24 -1.85 9.13 3.80
CA SER A 24 -1.21 10.26 4.50
C SER A 24 -1.82 11.59 4.11
N LEU A 25 -2.10 11.81 2.81
CA LEU A 25 -2.72 13.02 2.31
C LEU A 25 -4.16 13.14 2.79
N SER A 26 -4.95 12.07 2.75
CA SER A 26 -6.34 12.11 3.20
C SER A 26 -6.44 12.51 4.67
N LEU A 27 -5.53 12.00 5.52
CA LEU A 27 -5.42 12.41 6.92
C LEU A 27 -4.97 13.86 7.05
N CYS A 28 -4.01 14.32 6.25
CA CYS A 28 -3.58 15.72 6.21
C CYS A 28 -4.75 16.67 5.88
N LEU A 29 -5.54 16.37 4.85
CA LEU A 29 -6.72 17.15 4.46
C LEU A 29 -7.80 17.14 5.55
N MET A 30 -7.90 16.06 6.32
CA MET A 30 -8.77 15.97 7.51
C MET A 30 -8.17 16.62 8.77
N ARG A 31 -6.97 17.22 8.70
CA ARG A 31 -6.20 17.74 9.84
C ARG A 31 -5.99 16.70 10.95
N LYS A 32 -5.75 15.45 10.54
CA LYS A 32 -5.46 14.32 11.43
C LYS A 32 -3.99 13.93 11.31
N GLU A 33 -3.44 13.45 12.42
CA GLU A 33 -2.06 12.97 12.46
C GLU A 33 -1.88 11.70 11.63
N PHE A 34 -0.78 11.65 10.88
CA PHE A 34 -0.33 10.45 10.21
C PHE A 34 0.65 9.69 11.11
N LYS A 35 0.20 8.56 11.67
CA LYS A 35 0.98 7.79 12.67
C LYS A 35 1.97 6.79 12.08
N GLY A 36 2.19 6.82 10.76
CA GLY A 36 3.15 5.98 10.05
C GLY A 36 2.52 5.02 9.04
N VAL A 37 3.38 4.37 8.27
CA VAL A 37 3.04 3.35 7.27
C VAL A 37 3.27 1.96 7.87
N GLY A 38 2.32 1.04 7.73
CA GLY A 38 2.47 -0.37 8.13
C GLY A 38 2.02 -0.72 9.56
N VAL A 39 2.63 -1.77 10.12
CA VAL A 39 2.17 -2.48 11.33
C VAL A 39 2.39 -1.68 12.63
N PHE A 40 3.37 -0.78 12.65
CA PHE A 40 3.78 -0.08 13.87
C PHE A 40 3.19 1.33 13.93
N LYS A 41 2.23 1.53 14.83
CA LYS A 41 1.52 2.79 15.04
C LYS A 41 2.29 3.84 15.87
N HIS A 42 3.44 3.46 16.43
CA HIS A 42 4.26 4.30 17.32
C HIS A 42 5.74 4.00 17.14
N GLU A 43 6.57 5.05 17.19
CA GLU A 43 8.03 4.93 17.23
C GLU A 43 8.47 4.24 18.51
N ASN A 44 8.73 2.94 18.45
CA ASN A 44 9.27 2.20 19.57
C ASN A 44 10.74 1.87 19.31
N ARG A 45 11.63 2.74 19.82
CA ARG A 45 13.09 2.60 19.73
C ARG A 45 13.59 1.25 20.24
N VAL A 46 12.91 0.65 21.21
CA VAL A 46 13.27 -0.66 21.78
C VAL A 46 12.97 -1.76 20.77
N ILE A 47 11.80 -1.73 20.13
CA ILE A 47 11.44 -2.66 19.05
C ILE A 47 12.40 -2.49 17.87
N ALA A 48 12.75 -1.25 17.49
CA ALA A 48 13.70 -0.99 16.41
C ALA A 48 15.09 -1.58 16.70
N HIS A 49 15.60 -1.42 17.93
CA HIS A 49 16.86 -2.04 18.35
C HIS A 49 16.80 -3.56 18.34
N LEU A 50 15.70 -4.14 18.86
CA LEU A 50 15.48 -5.59 18.83
C LEU A 50 15.49 -6.12 17.39
N ILE A 51 14.73 -5.50 16.47
CA ILE A 51 14.70 -5.88 15.05
C ILE A 51 16.09 -5.76 14.41
N ASN A 52 16.85 -4.71 14.73
CA ASN A 52 18.21 -4.53 14.21
C ASN A 52 19.21 -5.54 14.77
N SER A 53 18.94 -6.10 15.96
CA SER A 53 19.75 -7.13 16.60
C SER A 53 19.49 -8.53 16.01
N VAL A 54 18.37 -8.73 15.32
CA VAL A 54 18.03 -10.00 14.66
C VAL A 54 19.02 -10.28 13.52
N PRO A 55 19.55 -11.52 13.38
CA PRO A 55 20.44 -11.89 12.27
C PRO A 55 19.84 -11.61 10.89
N LYS A 56 20.69 -11.21 9.93
CA LYS A 56 20.25 -10.84 8.56
C LYS A 56 19.41 -11.93 7.90
N THR A 57 19.74 -13.21 8.11
CA THR A 57 19.00 -14.35 7.54
C THR A 57 17.55 -14.41 8.06
N LEU A 58 17.34 -14.18 9.35
CA LEU A 58 16.01 -14.16 9.95
C LEU A 58 15.23 -12.92 9.52
N ARG A 59 15.88 -11.75 9.44
CA ARG A 59 15.27 -10.52 8.92
C ARG A 59 14.80 -10.67 7.47
N LYS A 60 15.60 -11.30 6.62
CA LYS A 60 15.21 -11.64 5.24
C LYS A 60 13.99 -12.58 5.23
N GLY A 61 14.00 -13.63 6.05
CA GLY A 61 12.87 -14.56 6.19
C GLY A 61 11.59 -13.86 6.65
N LEU A 62 11.67 -12.98 7.66
CA LEU A 62 10.56 -12.19 8.15
C LEU A 62 10.02 -11.21 7.09
N TYR A 63 10.90 -10.55 6.34
CA TYR A 63 10.50 -9.65 5.26
C TYR A 63 9.77 -10.40 4.14
N SER A 64 10.34 -11.52 3.67
CA SER A 64 9.69 -12.39 2.67
C SER A 64 8.35 -12.94 3.16
N TRP A 65 8.24 -13.30 4.44
CA TRP A 65 6.99 -13.76 5.04
C TRP A 65 5.95 -12.64 5.15
N SER A 66 6.36 -11.43 5.53
CA SER A 66 5.44 -10.28 5.60
C SER A 66 4.88 -9.86 4.23
N GLY A 67 5.69 -9.97 3.16
CA GLY A 67 5.20 -9.76 1.80
C GLY A 67 4.20 -10.81 1.34
N TRP A 68 4.30 -12.04 1.87
CA TRP A 68 3.35 -13.13 1.60
C TRP A 68 2.01 -12.92 2.31
N LEU A 69 2.00 -12.29 3.50
CA LEU A 69 0.77 -11.99 4.23
C LEU A 69 -0.11 -10.93 3.54
N ASP A 70 0.52 -9.98 2.84
CA ASP A 70 -0.17 -8.95 2.05
C ASP A 70 -0.44 -9.40 0.59
N ALA A 71 -0.10 -10.65 0.23
CA ALA A 71 -0.29 -11.18 -1.11
C ALA A 71 -1.59 -12.00 -1.22
N ALA A 72 -2.27 -11.87 -2.36
CA ALA A 72 -3.49 -12.61 -2.67
C ALA A 72 -3.20 -13.93 -3.39
N ALA A 73 -4.15 -14.87 -3.39
CA ALA A 73 -3.99 -16.11 -4.14
C ALA A 73 -3.90 -15.81 -5.66
N PRO A 74 -3.20 -16.63 -6.47
CA PRO A 74 -3.08 -16.41 -7.91
C PRO A 74 -4.44 -16.23 -8.61
N ASP A 75 -5.44 -17.02 -8.24
CA ASP A 75 -6.79 -16.96 -8.82
C ASP A 75 -7.55 -15.67 -8.44
N ASP A 76 -7.11 -14.94 -7.41
CA ASP A 76 -7.72 -13.70 -6.97
C ASP A 76 -7.31 -12.50 -7.84
N ALA A 77 -6.24 -12.61 -8.64
CA ALA A 77 -5.81 -11.55 -9.54
C ALA A 77 -6.92 -11.11 -10.50
N ARG A 78 -7.76 -12.06 -10.93
CA ARG A 78 -8.90 -11.82 -11.83
C ARG A 78 -10.08 -11.13 -11.13
N LYS A 79 -10.09 -11.09 -9.80
CA LYS A 79 -11.14 -10.46 -8.99
C LYS A 79 -10.90 -8.96 -8.79
N ILE A 80 -9.74 -8.44 -9.21
CA ILE A 80 -9.42 -7.02 -9.10
C ILE A 80 -10.29 -6.23 -10.09
N SER A 81 -11.20 -5.44 -9.55
CA SER A 81 -12.01 -4.49 -10.32
C SER A 81 -11.42 -3.08 -10.20
N SER A 82 -11.19 -2.42 -11.34
CA SER A 82 -10.74 -1.02 -11.36
C SER A 82 -11.79 -0.07 -10.77
N ALA A 83 -13.08 -0.41 -10.90
CA ALA A 83 -14.17 0.34 -10.31
C ALA A 83 -14.16 0.25 -8.78
N GLU A 84 -14.05 -0.97 -8.23
CA GLU A 84 -13.97 -1.19 -6.78
C GLU A 84 -12.71 -0.55 -6.17
N LEU A 85 -11.59 -0.62 -6.90
CA LEU A 85 -10.34 0.04 -6.52
C LEU A 85 -10.51 1.57 -6.46
N SER A 86 -11.15 2.16 -7.47
CA SER A 86 -11.42 3.59 -7.52
C SER A 86 -12.32 4.03 -6.37
N GLU A 87 -13.41 3.30 -6.12
CA GLU A 87 -14.34 3.57 -5.01
C GLU A 87 -13.63 3.45 -3.65
N TRP A 88 -12.85 2.40 -3.44
CA TRP A 88 -12.03 2.24 -2.23
C TRP A 88 -11.05 3.40 -2.03
N SER A 89 -10.43 3.88 -3.11
CA SER A 89 -9.50 5.01 -3.07
C SER A 89 -10.21 6.30 -2.63
N LEU A 90 -11.38 6.56 -3.20
CA LEU A 90 -12.18 7.76 -2.91
C LEU A 90 -12.73 7.76 -1.48
N ASN A 91 -13.02 6.58 -0.91
CA ASN A 91 -13.50 6.44 0.47
C ASN A 91 -12.54 6.97 1.55
N TYR A 92 -11.28 7.26 1.22
CA TYR A 92 -10.35 7.91 2.16
C TYR A 92 -10.59 9.42 2.25
N PHE A 93 -11.15 10.05 1.23
CA PHE A 93 -11.38 11.48 1.20
C PHE A 93 -12.78 11.79 1.75
N LYS A 94 -12.89 12.90 2.48
CA LYS A 94 -14.20 13.37 2.95
C LYS A 94 -15.02 13.81 1.73
N GLU A 95 -16.29 13.45 1.70
CA GLU A 95 -17.26 13.99 0.75
C GLU A 95 -17.41 15.50 0.97
N SER A 96 -16.78 16.27 0.08
CA SER A 96 -16.67 17.72 0.15
C SER A 96 -16.29 18.27 -1.22
N SER A 97 -16.56 19.55 -1.47
CA SER A 97 -16.08 20.22 -2.67
C SER A 97 -14.60 20.55 -2.52
N TYR A 98 -13.78 19.98 -3.40
CA TYR A 98 -12.36 20.33 -3.53
C TYR A 98 -12.17 21.25 -4.74
N PRO A 99 -11.21 22.20 -4.71
CA PRO A 99 -10.97 23.12 -5.81
C PRO A 99 -10.32 22.44 -7.04
N GLY A 100 -9.92 21.17 -6.93
CA GLY A 100 -9.34 20.37 -8.00
C GLY A 100 -8.99 18.96 -7.52
N VAL A 101 -8.34 18.19 -8.38
CA VAL A 101 -7.82 16.84 -8.07
C VAL A 101 -6.52 16.61 -8.83
N MET A 102 -5.57 15.92 -8.22
CA MET A 102 -4.36 15.43 -8.88
C MET A 102 -4.44 13.92 -9.07
N TYR A 103 -3.88 13.42 -10.18
CA TYR A 103 -3.86 11.99 -10.51
C TYR A 103 -2.50 11.60 -11.07
N GLY A 104 -1.96 10.46 -10.64
CA GLY A 104 -0.69 9.95 -11.18
C GLY A 104 -0.02 8.87 -10.35
N SER A 105 1.20 8.51 -10.70
CA SER A 105 2.02 7.53 -9.97
C SER A 105 2.59 8.11 -8.67
N SER A 106 2.97 7.24 -7.73
CA SER A 106 3.52 7.62 -6.43
C SER A 106 4.63 8.67 -6.54
N ASN A 107 4.37 9.88 -6.04
CA ASN A 107 5.27 11.03 -6.14
C ASN A 107 5.10 11.93 -4.90
N GLY A 108 6.13 11.98 -4.04
CA GLY A 108 6.08 12.75 -2.80
C GLY A 108 5.91 14.26 -3.02
N ALA A 109 6.56 14.83 -4.04
CA ALA A 109 6.45 16.26 -4.35
C ALA A 109 5.03 16.63 -4.77
N ALA A 110 4.39 15.81 -5.61
CA ALA A 110 3.00 16.01 -6.02
C ALA A 110 2.04 15.96 -4.82
N VAL A 111 2.28 15.05 -3.87
CA VAL A 111 1.45 14.92 -2.66
C VAL A 111 1.63 16.09 -1.70
N HIS A 112 2.86 16.60 -1.53
CA HIS A 112 3.07 17.82 -0.76
C HIS A 112 2.40 19.04 -1.40
N LEU A 113 2.44 19.16 -2.73
CA LEU A 113 1.72 20.21 -3.45
C LEU A 113 0.20 20.05 -3.28
N ALA A 114 -0.33 18.84 -3.41
CA ALA A 114 -1.74 18.54 -3.19
C ALA A 114 -2.21 18.95 -1.77
N ALA A 115 -1.38 18.67 -0.75
CA ALA A 115 -1.62 19.10 0.62
C ALA A 115 -1.67 20.62 0.76
N ALA A 116 -0.73 21.34 0.14
CA ALA A 116 -0.68 22.80 0.16
C ALA A 116 -1.88 23.45 -0.54
N LEU A 117 -2.34 22.85 -1.64
CA LEU A 117 -3.52 23.31 -2.40
C LEU A 117 -4.85 22.87 -1.80
N GLY A 118 -4.83 21.97 -0.80
CA GLY A 118 -6.05 21.41 -0.21
C GLY A 118 -6.84 20.53 -1.19
N VAL A 119 -6.17 19.84 -2.12
CA VAL A 119 -6.80 18.96 -3.12
C VAL A 119 -6.45 17.49 -2.88
N PRO A 120 -7.35 16.55 -3.21
CA PRO A 120 -7.04 15.14 -3.23
C PRO A 120 -6.00 14.81 -4.30
N TRP A 121 -5.18 13.80 -4.01
CA TRP A 121 -4.31 13.12 -4.97
C TRP A 121 -4.73 11.66 -5.05
N ILE A 122 -5.08 11.19 -6.25
CA ILE A 122 -5.57 9.83 -6.50
C ILE A 122 -4.47 9.04 -7.22
N PRO A 123 -4.05 7.89 -6.68
CA PRO A 123 -3.08 7.05 -7.36
C PRO A 123 -3.60 6.49 -8.69
N GLN A 124 -2.74 6.53 -9.71
CA GLN A 124 -2.93 5.82 -10.98
C GLN A 124 -2.51 4.34 -10.88
N THR A 125 -1.56 4.03 -10.01
CA THR A 125 -0.91 2.73 -9.94
C THR A 125 -0.99 2.17 -8.53
N TYR A 126 -1.41 0.91 -8.41
CA TYR A 126 -1.46 0.14 -7.17
C TYR A 126 -0.63 -1.12 -7.32
N LEU A 127 -0.09 -1.61 -6.20
CA LEU A 127 0.65 -2.85 -6.17
C LEU A 127 -0.26 -3.99 -5.72
N PHE A 128 -0.32 -5.03 -6.54
CA PHE A 128 -0.96 -6.30 -6.24
C PHE A 128 0.13 -7.36 -6.14
N ALA A 129 0.21 -8.06 -5.01
CA ALA A 129 1.16 -9.13 -4.82
C ALA A 129 0.44 -10.48 -4.94
N VAL A 130 1.05 -11.42 -5.68
CA VAL A 130 0.56 -12.79 -5.79
C VAL A 130 1.38 -13.69 -4.86
N GLN A 131 0.70 -14.54 -4.11
CA GLN A 131 1.34 -15.48 -3.21
C GLN A 131 2.21 -16.45 -3.98
N ARG A 132 3.50 -16.45 -3.64
CA ARG A 132 4.45 -17.42 -4.16
C ARG A 132 5.59 -17.65 -3.18
N MET A 133 5.90 -18.93 -2.93
CA MET A 133 7.07 -19.32 -2.16
C MET A 133 8.23 -19.58 -3.11
N MET A 134 9.16 -18.64 -3.20
CA MET A 134 10.36 -18.80 -4.00
C MET A 134 11.55 -18.03 -3.42
N ARG A 135 12.75 -18.38 -3.86
CA ARG A 135 13.96 -17.65 -3.48
C ARG A 135 13.92 -16.24 -4.10
N PRO A 136 14.28 -15.18 -3.35
CA PRO A 136 14.28 -13.81 -3.89
C PRO A 136 15.13 -13.62 -5.16
N ASP A 137 16.20 -14.42 -5.30
CA ASP A 137 17.14 -14.31 -6.42
C ASP A 137 16.76 -15.17 -7.63
N ALA A 138 15.66 -15.93 -7.58
CA ALA A 138 15.24 -16.86 -8.64
C ALA A 138 14.38 -16.18 -9.73
N VAL A 139 14.76 -14.98 -10.18
CA VAL A 139 13.95 -14.12 -11.07
C VAL A 139 13.55 -14.82 -12.37
N ASN A 140 14.43 -15.62 -12.98
CA ASN A 140 14.11 -16.33 -14.22
C ASN A 140 13.01 -17.38 -14.02
N GLU A 141 13.04 -18.11 -12.90
CA GLU A 141 11.96 -19.02 -12.52
C GLU A 141 10.66 -18.25 -12.24
N ASP A 142 10.78 -17.00 -11.75
CA ASP A 142 9.63 -16.16 -11.47
C ASP A 142 8.84 -15.89 -12.75
N ILE A 143 9.56 -15.39 -13.75
CA ILE A 143 9.08 -15.04 -15.08
C ILE A 143 8.47 -16.25 -15.79
N GLU A 144 9.12 -17.42 -15.77
CA GLU A 144 8.61 -18.61 -16.46
C GLU A 144 7.30 -19.15 -15.86
N TRP A 145 7.11 -18.99 -14.55
CA TRP A 145 5.83 -19.32 -13.93
C TRP A 145 4.77 -18.27 -14.26
N GLY A 146 5.12 -16.99 -14.26
CA GLY A 146 4.19 -15.89 -14.60
C GLY A 146 3.57 -16.03 -15.99
N LYS A 147 4.25 -16.71 -16.92
CA LYS A 147 3.69 -17.04 -18.25
C LYS A 147 2.57 -18.09 -18.23
N LYS A 148 2.42 -18.85 -17.13
CA LYS A 148 1.52 -20.01 -17.02
C LYS A 148 0.25 -19.75 -16.20
N VAL A 149 0.18 -18.63 -15.50
CA VAL A 149 -0.91 -18.25 -14.57
C VAL A 149 -1.82 -17.19 -15.18
#